data_AF-A0A9P4IJ18-F1
#
_entry.id   AF-A0A9P4IJ18-F1
#
_cell.length_a   1.000
_cell.length_b   1.000
_cell.length_c   1.000
_cell.angle_alpha   90.00
_cell.angle_beta   90.00
_cell.angle_gamma   90.00
#
_symmetry.space_group_name_H-M   'P 1'
#
loop_
_entity.id
_entity.type
_entity.pdbx_description
1 polymer ?
#
loop_
_entity_poly.entity_id
_entity_poly.type
_entity_poly.pdbx_seq_one_letter_code
_entity_poly.pdbx_strand_id
1 'polypeptide(L)'
;MAPVVKEEHKRKASVDLDADSPAKKIKESTSPTEEITSPTKSTSGIVTSFPEKAAVKEERDGVIEFKVVNNDGARESTIILTGLKNIFQKQLPKMPKDYIARLVYDRTHMSMAIVKKPLEVVGGITYRPFKHRQFAEIVFCAISSEQQVKGYGAHLMSHLKDYVKGSTDIMHFLTYADNYAIGYFKKQGFTKEITLDKPRWMGYIKDYEGGTIMQCSMIPKIRYLEAPRMLMKQKALIHAKIERVSKSHVVHQPPDAWKNGVKPIDPLSIPAIKASGWSPDMDELARAPRHGPNYNQLLRLLNELQNNTNAWPFQLPVNKDDVLDYYDVIKEPMDLSTMEDLLEKDKYTTPELFIRDATLIFTNCRKYNTENTPYAKAANRLEKFMWTKVKEIPEWSHIEPDQFKEEK
;
A
#
# COMPACT_ATOMS: atom_id res chain seq x y z
N MET A 1 -26.87 13.05 -54.94
CA MET A 1 -26.21 12.11 -55.86
C MET A 1 -25.50 11.04 -55.02
N ALA A 2 -25.92 9.79 -55.14
CA ALA A 2 -25.20 8.60 -54.66
C ALA A 2 -24.11 8.21 -55.71
N PRO A 3 -23.17 7.26 -55.48
CA PRO A 3 -23.41 5.84 -55.09
C PRO A 3 -22.56 5.37 -53.87
N VAL A 4 -22.96 4.41 -53.00
CA VAL A 4 -23.09 2.92 -53.07
C VAL A 4 -21.73 2.22 -53.30
N VAL A 5 -21.20 1.38 -52.39
CA VAL A 5 -21.33 -0.10 -52.21
C VAL A 5 -20.78 -0.50 -50.80
N LYS A 6 -21.55 -1.02 -49.81
CA LYS A 6 -21.84 -2.43 -49.35
C LYS A 6 -20.62 -3.40 -49.27
N GLU A 7 -20.33 -4.08 -48.16
CA GLU A 7 -21.06 -5.27 -47.64
C GLU A 7 -20.90 -5.53 -46.13
N GLU A 8 -21.98 -6.04 -45.51
CA GLU A 8 -22.10 -6.63 -44.17
C GLU A 8 -21.95 -8.15 -44.23
N HIS A 9 -21.50 -8.81 -43.15
CA HIS A 9 -21.85 -10.20 -42.84
C HIS A 9 -22.30 -10.37 -41.38
N LYS A 10 -23.62 -10.47 -41.19
CA LYS A 10 -24.33 -11.00 -40.01
C LYS A 10 -24.61 -12.50 -40.25
N ARG A 11 -24.31 -13.38 -39.28
CA ARG A 11 -24.81 -14.77 -39.26
C ARG A 11 -26.08 -14.87 -38.40
N LYS A 12 -27.13 -15.46 -38.98
CA LYS A 12 -28.42 -15.81 -38.35
C LYS A 12 -28.45 -17.30 -37.99
N ALA A 13 -29.27 -17.63 -36.99
CA ALA A 13 -29.66 -18.96 -36.57
C ALA A 13 -30.99 -19.42 -37.22
N SER A 14 -31.16 -20.74 -37.37
CA SER A 14 -32.35 -21.62 -37.58
C SER A 14 -31.86 -22.84 -38.39
N VAL A 15 -32.25 -24.10 -38.15
CA VAL A 15 -33.58 -24.70 -38.33
C VAL A 15 -33.74 -26.02 -37.51
N ASP A 16 -34.96 -26.22 -37.00
CA ASP A 16 -35.80 -27.39 -36.59
C ASP A 16 -35.25 -28.84 -36.73
N LEU A 17 -35.34 -29.71 -35.71
CA LEU A 17 -36.48 -30.54 -35.22
C LEU A 17 -37.00 -31.59 -36.22
N ASP A 18 -36.73 -32.86 -35.92
CA ASP A 18 -37.57 -33.99 -36.31
C ASP A 18 -37.71 -34.96 -35.13
N ALA A 19 -38.95 -35.38 -34.91
CA ALA A 19 -39.43 -36.21 -33.82
C ALA A 19 -39.52 -37.67 -34.26
N ASP A 20 -39.11 -38.59 -33.40
CA ASP A 20 -39.79 -39.89 -33.32
C ASP A 20 -39.73 -40.43 -31.89
N SER A 21 -40.87 -40.94 -31.43
CA SER A 21 -41.04 -41.58 -30.12
C SER A 21 -42.15 -42.60 -30.26
N PRO A 22 -41.99 -43.78 -29.66
CA PRO A 22 -43.13 -44.41 -29.02
C PRO A 22 -42.88 -44.79 -27.56
N ALA A 23 -43.93 -44.55 -26.78
CA ALA A 23 -44.10 -44.78 -25.35
C ALA A 23 -43.84 -46.22 -24.86
N LYS A 24 -43.33 -46.37 -23.61
CA LYS A 24 -44.09 -46.88 -22.44
C LYS A 24 -43.19 -47.35 -21.27
N LYS A 25 -43.73 -47.10 -20.07
CA LYS A 25 -43.61 -47.81 -18.77
C LYS A 25 -42.43 -47.51 -17.83
N ILE A 26 -42.82 -46.88 -16.73
CA ILE A 26 -42.16 -46.85 -15.42
C ILE A 26 -42.20 -48.26 -14.80
N LYS A 27 -41.07 -48.74 -14.26
CA LYS A 27 -41.01 -49.54 -13.02
C LYS A 27 -39.58 -49.59 -12.45
N GLU A 28 -39.51 -49.54 -11.12
CA GLU A 28 -38.33 -49.57 -10.25
C GLU A 28 -37.43 -50.80 -10.45
N SER A 29 -36.12 -50.63 -10.19
CA SER A 29 -35.34 -51.65 -9.47
C SER A 29 -34.02 -51.07 -8.95
N THR A 30 -33.89 -51.20 -7.63
CA THR A 30 -32.71 -51.20 -6.76
C THR A 30 -31.40 -51.73 -7.38
N SER A 31 -30.28 -51.09 -7.03
CA SER A 31 -28.93 -51.63 -7.19
C SER A 31 -28.20 -51.69 -5.83
N PRO A 32 -27.37 -52.72 -5.59
CA PRO A 32 -26.90 -53.09 -4.27
C PRO A 32 -25.57 -52.42 -3.90
N THR A 33 -25.41 -52.26 -2.59
CA THR A 33 -24.23 -51.81 -1.86
C THR A 33 -23.11 -52.85 -1.94
N GLU A 34 -21.88 -52.41 -2.24
CA GLU A 34 -20.67 -53.10 -1.79
C GLU A 34 -19.70 -52.08 -1.18
N GLU A 35 -19.20 -52.47 -0.01
CA GLU A 35 -18.43 -51.69 0.94
C GLU A 35 -17.01 -51.44 0.45
N ILE A 36 -16.55 -50.19 0.55
CA ILE A 36 -15.11 -49.87 0.54
C ILE A 36 -14.78 -49.38 1.95
N THR A 37 -14.16 -50.27 2.72
CA THR A 37 -13.50 -49.99 4.00
C THR A 37 -12.46 -48.89 3.82
N SER A 38 -12.73 -47.69 4.34
CA SER A 38 -11.76 -46.60 4.42
C SER A 38 -10.84 -46.78 5.64
N PRO A 39 -9.50 -46.70 5.49
CA PRO A 39 -8.62 -46.56 6.63
C PRO A 39 -8.73 -45.13 7.17
N THR A 40 -9.32 -44.99 8.35
CA THR A 40 -9.39 -43.78 9.16
C THR A 40 -7.98 -43.34 9.54
N LYS A 41 -7.38 -42.45 8.74
CA LYS A 41 -6.36 -41.52 9.25
C LYS A 41 -7.06 -40.23 9.65
N SER A 42 -7.18 -40.05 10.95
CA SER A 42 -7.59 -38.80 11.59
C SER A 42 -6.84 -37.62 10.98
N THR A 43 -7.53 -36.82 10.18
CA THR A 43 -7.11 -35.45 9.93
C THR A 43 -7.27 -34.69 11.24
N SER A 44 -6.23 -34.75 12.09
CA SER A 44 -6.04 -33.77 13.15
C SER A 44 -6.06 -32.40 12.49
N GLY A 45 -7.18 -31.69 12.64
CA GLY A 45 -7.31 -30.33 12.14
C GLY A 45 -6.17 -29.52 12.70
N ILE A 46 -5.27 -29.06 11.83
CA ILE A 46 -4.26 -28.09 12.22
C ILE A 46 -5.04 -26.82 12.55
N VAL A 47 -5.38 -26.64 13.82
CA VAL A 47 -5.80 -25.35 14.36
C VAL A 47 -4.54 -24.48 14.30
N THR A 48 -4.28 -23.87 13.15
CA THR A 48 -3.24 -22.87 13.03
C THR A 48 -3.64 -21.70 13.93
N SER A 49 -2.98 -21.55 15.07
CA SER A 49 -3.22 -20.44 15.99
C SER A 49 -2.96 -19.12 15.24
N PHE A 50 -3.98 -18.27 15.16
CA PHE A 50 -3.85 -16.96 14.52
C PHE A 50 -3.19 -15.98 15.51
N PRO A 51 -2.01 -15.41 15.20
CA PRO A 51 -1.39 -14.43 16.06
C PRO A 51 -2.20 -13.14 16.04
N GLU A 52 -3.00 -12.93 17.09
CA GLU A 52 -3.80 -11.72 17.25
C GLU A 52 -2.97 -10.55 17.77
N LYS A 53 -3.23 -9.36 17.22
CA LYS A 53 -2.64 -8.10 17.69
C LYS A 53 -3.22 -7.72 19.05
N ALA A 54 -2.46 -6.94 19.83
CA ALA A 54 -2.86 -6.48 21.16
C ALA A 54 -4.22 -5.80 21.16
N ALA A 55 -4.47 -4.88 20.20
CA ALA A 55 -5.75 -4.19 20.08
C ALA A 55 -6.97 -5.12 19.92
N VAL A 56 -6.82 -6.23 19.19
CA VAL A 56 -7.90 -7.21 18.98
C VAL A 56 -8.19 -7.97 20.28
N LYS A 57 -7.14 -8.34 21.01
CA LYS A 57 -7.26 -9.01 22.31
C LYS A 57 -7.93 -8.08 23.33
N GLU A 58 -7.46 -6.83 23.44
CA GLU A 58 -8.02 -5.84 24.35
C GLU A 58 -9.51 -5.54 24.06
N GLU A 59 -9.93 -5.54 22.78
CA GLU A 59 -11.35 -5.39 22.44
C GLU A 59 -12.17 -6.61 22.84
N ARG A 60 -11.69 -7.82 22.51
CA ARG A 60 -12.36 -9.07 22.86
C ARG A 60 -12.54 -9.21 24.37
N ASP A 61 -11.51 -8.84 25.12
CA ASP A 61 -11.50 -8.90 26.58
C ASP A 61 -12.30 -7.73 27.20
N GLY A 62 -12.87 -6.85 26.37
CA GLY A 62 -13.75 -5.75 26.77
C GLY A 62 -13.04 -4.60 27.48
N VAL A 63 -11.71 -4.50 27.33
CA VAL A 63 -10.87 -3.42 27.88
C VAL A 63 -11.06 -2.13 27.09
N ILE A 64 -11.18 -2.25 25.78
CA ILE A 64 -11.47 -1.15 24.86
C ILE A 64 -12.77 -1.40 24.11
N GLU A 65 -13.35 -0.31 23.60
CA GLU A 65 -14.52 -0.31 22.73
C GLU A 65 -14.37 0.76 21.64
N PHE A 66 -15.02 0.54 20.51
CA PHE A 66 -15.06 1.49 19.39
C PHE A 66 -16.41 2.20 19.39
N LYS A 67 -16.40 3.51 19.63
CA LYS A 67 -17.61 4.33 19.71
C LYS A 67 -17.65 5.35 18.59
N VAL A 68 -18.77 5.39 17.86
CA VAL A 68 -19.03 6.45 16.88
C VAL A 68 -19.86 7.52 17.56
N VAL A 69 -19.33 8.74 17.61
CA VAL A 69 -19.92 9.89 18.28
C VAL A 69 -19.92 11.11 17.36
N ASN A 70 -20.87 12.01 17.57
CA ASN A 70 -20.91 13.34 16.97
C ASN A 70 -21.36 14.36 18.04
N ASN A 71 -21.41 15.65 17.69
CA ASN A 71 -21.90 16.67 18.61
C ASN A 71 -23.44 16.67 18.67
N ASP A 72 -23.98 15.67 19.36
CA ASP A 72 -25.40 15.44 19.63
C ASP A 72 -25.91 16.16 20.91
N GLY A 73 -25.01 16.79 21.67
CA GLY A 73 -25.32 17.41 22.96
C GLY A 73 -25.32 16.44 24.15
N ALA A 74 -25.09 15.14 23.94
CA ALA A 74 -24.98 14.18 25.02
C ALA A 74 -23.67 14.37 25.80
N ARG A 75 -23.72 14.16 27.12
CA ARG A 75 -22.55 14.30 28.01
C ARG A 75 -21.42 13.35 27.62
N GLU A 76 -21.75 12.10 27.33
CA GLU A 76 -20.77 11.09 26.96
C GLU A 76 -20.06 11.43 25.63
N SER A 77 -20.83 11.75 24.59
CA SER A 77 -20.31 12.22 23.30
C SER A 77 -19.39 13.42 23.48
N THR A 78 -19.78 14.39 24.32
CA THR A 78 -18.97 15.58 24.61
C THR A 78 -17.63 15.23 25.26
N ILE A 79 -17.61 14.30 26.23
CA ILE A 79 -16.37 13.87 26.87
C ILE A 79 -15.45 13.18 25.85
N ILE A 80 -16.00 12.28 25.04
CA ILE A 80 -15.23 11.55 24.02
C ILE A 80 -14.65 12.51 22.97
N LEU A 81 -15.48 13.42 22.43
CA LEU A 81 -15.03 14.43 21.47
C LEU A 81 -13.96 15.35 22.07
N THR A 82 -14.09 15.70 23.35
CA THR A 82 -13.07 16.51 24.05
C THR A 82 -11.75 15.76 24.20
N GLY A 83 -11.80 14.47 24.53
CA GLY A 83 -10.63 13.59 24.57
C GLY A 83 -9.94 13.49 23.21
N LEU A 84 -10.72 13.28 22.14
CA LEU A 84 -10.21 13.24 20.77
C LEU A 84 -9.57 14.56 20.35
N LYS A 85 -10.25 15.70 20.60
CA LYS A 85 -9.70 17.04 20.35
C LYS A 85 -8.34 17.20 21.01
N ASN A 86 -8.20 16.82 22.28
CA ASN A 86 -6.94 16.93 23.01
C ASN A 86 -5.83 16.05 22.40
N ILE A 87 -6.16 14.83 21.94
CA ILE A 87 -5.22 13.95 21.25
C ILE A 87 -4.80 14.57 19.91
N PHE A 88 -5.75 15.00 19.08
CA PHE A 88 -5.45 15.61 17.79
C PHE A 88 -4.58 16.86 17.95
N GLN A 89 -4.87 17.73 18.92
CA GLN A 89 -4.06 18.92 19.20
C GLN A 89 -2.62 18.60 19.61
N LYS A 90 -2.38 17.44 20.26
CA LYS A 90 -1.04 16.98 20.62
C LYS A 90 -0.32 16.28 19.47
N GLN A 91 -1.03 15.41 18.74
CA GLN A 91 -0.44 14.56 17.69
C GLN A 91 -0.32 15.27 16.33
N LEU A 92 -1.07 16.35 16.10
CA LEU A 92 -1.07 17.12 14.86
C LEU A 92 -0.62 18.56 15.12
N PRO A 93 0.65 18.80 15.49
CA PRO A 93 1.13 20.12 15.92
C PRO A 93 1.10 21.18 14.80
N LYS A 94 1.07 20.75 13.53
CA LYS A 94 0.94 21.64 12.36
C LYS A 94 -0.49 22.17 12.15
N MET A 95 -1.48 21.57 12.81
CA MET A 95 -2.88 21.97 12.68
C MET A 95 -3.26 22.96 13.79
N PRO A 96 -3.86 24.11 13.47
CA PRO A 96 -4.28 25.08 14.48
C PRO A 96 -5.26 24.47 15.50
N LYS A 97 -5.06 24.75 16.78
CA LYS A 97 -5.86 24.15 17.87
C LYS A 97 -7.34 24.48 17.76
N ASP A 98 -7.68 25.71 17.39
CA ASP A 98 -9.06 26.17 17.20
C ASP A 98 -9.70 25.53 15.97
N TYR A 99 -8.90 25.28 14.93
CA TYR A 99 -9.36 24.57 13.74
C TYR A 99 -9.76 23.13 14.07
N ILE A 100 -8.92 22.42 14.82
CA ILE A 100 -9.22 21.06 15.32
C ILE A 100 -10.51 21.08 16.16
N ALA A 101 -10.60 21.98 17.15
CA ALA A 101 -11.76 22.08 18.02
C ALA A 101 -13.04 22.33 17.21
N ARG A 102 -13.00 23.29 16.28
CA ARG A 102 -14.15 23.64 15.46
C ARG A 102 -14.67 22.46 14.66
N LEU A 103 -13.79 21.66 14.03
CA LEU A 103 -14.22 20.52 13.21
C LEU A 103 -14.61 19.28 14.03
N VAL A 104 -13.93 19.02 15.15
CA VAL A 104 -14.29 17.89 16.04
C VAL A 104 -15.68 18.11 16.65
N TYR A 105 -16.04 19.34 17.00
CA TYR A 105 -17.37 19.68 17.53
C TYR A 105 -18.40 20.06 16.45
N ASP A 106 -18.03 20.03 15.17
CA ASP A 106 -18.96 20.33 14.08
C ASP A 106 -19.99 19.19 13.94
N ARG A 107 -21.27 19.54 13.87
CA ARG A 107 -22.37 18.55 13.82
C ARG A 107 -22.42 17.74 12.52
N THR A 108 -21.79 18.23 11.45
CA THR A 108 -21.69 17.52 10.17
C THR A 108 -20.52 16.54 10.13
N HIS A 109 -19.67 16.54 11.16
CA HIS A 109 -18.56 15.61 11.32
C HIS A 109 -18.96 14.48 12.27
N MET A 110 -18.39 13.30 12.02
CA MET A 110 -18.51 12.12 12.87
C MET A 110 -17.12 11.71 13.33
N SER A 111 -17.02 11.17 14.54
CA SER A 111 -15.76 10.65 15.07
C SER A 111 -15.93 9.21 15.52
N MET A 112 -15.06 8.32 15.04
CA MET A 112 -14.88 6.99 15.62
C MET A 112 -13.73 7.05 16.62
N ALA A 113 -14.03 6.81 17.90
CA ALA A 113 -13.09 6.83 19.01
C ALA A 113 -12.80 5.41 19.50
N ILE A 114 -11.55 5.19 19.91
CA ILE A 114 -11.16 4.07 20.76
C ILE A 114 -11.29 4.54 22.21
N VAL A 115 -12.18 3.93 22.96
CA VAL A 115 -12.43 4.25 24.37
C VAL A 115 -11.99 3.07 25.22
N LYS A 116 -11.13 3.32 26.19
CA LYS A 116 -10.75 2.36 27.21
C LYS A 116 -11.61 2.60 28.45
N LYS A 117 -12.12 1.53 29.07
CA LYS A 117 -13.02 1.66 30.22
C LYS A 117 -12.32 2.35 31.42
N PRO A 118 -13.00 3.23 32.15
CA PRO A 118 -14.43 3.55 32.02
C PRO A 118 -14.77 4.56 30.91
N LEU A 119 -13.90 5.53 30.56
CA LEU A 119 -14.17 6.51 29.49
C LEU A 119 -12.91 7.23 28.96
N GLU A 120 -11.76 6.57 29.00
CA GLU A 120 -10.47 7.13 28.55
C GLU A 120 -10.36 7.04 27.02
N VAL A 121 -10.13 8.17 26.34
CA VAL A 121 -9.96 8.17 24.88
C VAL A 121 -8.51 7.85 24.55
N VAL A 122 -8.28 6.81 23.73
CA VAL A 122 -6.95 6.36 23.30
C VAL A 122 -6.55 6.96 21.94
N GLY A 123 -7.53 7.21 21.08
CA GLY A 123 -7.33 7.73 19.74
C GLY A 123 -8.61 7.69 18.92
N GLY A 124 -8.56 8.18 17.69
CA GLY A 124 -9.74 8.17 16.84
C GLY A 124 -9.52 8.74 15.45
N ILE A 125 -10.58 8.64 14.65
CA ILE A 125 -10.70 9.24 13.33
C ILE A 125 -11.91 10.16 13.32
N THR A 126 -11.72 11.42 12.96
CA THR A 126 -12.82 12.34 12.62
C THR A 126 -12.97 12.39 11.11
N TYR A 127 -14.18 12.16 10.62
CA TYR A 127 -14.50 12.14 9.20
C TYR A 127 -15.81 12.88 8.91
N ARG A 128 -15.94 13.37 7.68
CA ARG A 128 -17.13 14.05 7.18
C ARG A 128 -17.76 13.24 6.05
N PRO A 129 -18.93 12.62 6.25
CA PRO A 129 -19.60 11.82 5.22
C PRO A 129 -20.31 12.69 4.19
N PHE A 130 -20.09 12.42 2.90
CA PHE A 130 -20.83 13.02 1.78
C PHE A 130 -21.70 11.94 1.12
N LYS A 131 -22.83 11.61 1.77
CA LYS A 131 -23.71 10.47 1.39
C LYS A 131 -24.07 10.46 -0.09
N HIS A 132 -24.60 11.56 -0.63
CA HIS A 132 -24.98 11.67 -2.06
C HIS A 132 -23.81 11.62 -3.05
N ARG A 133 -22.56 11.63 -2.58
CA ARG A 133 -21.35 11.59 -3.39
C ARG A 133 -20.56 10.29 -3.18
N GLN A 134 -21.07 9.38 -2.34
CA GLN A 134 -20.50 8.07 -1.99
C GLN A 134 -19.04 8.11 -1.50
N PHE A 135 -18.61 9.23 -0.92
CA PHE A 135 -17.29 9.35 -0.29
C PHE A 135 -17.40 10.00 1.09
N ALA A 136 -16.38 9.79 1.91
CA ALA A 136 -16.17 10.58 3.13
C ALA A 136 -14.76 11.15 3.16
N GLU A 137 -14.65 12.36 3.70
CA GLU A 137 -13.36 13.00 3.97
C GLU A 137 -12.88 12.56 5.35
N ILE A 138 -11.69 11.97 5.44
CA ILE A 138 -11.01 11.78 6.72
C ILE A 138 -10.27 13.08 7.04
N VAL A 139 -10.70 13.73 8.11
CA VAL A 139 -10.20 15.05 8.51
C VAL A 139 -9.04 14.91 9.49
N PHE A 140 -9.21 14.07 10.52
CA PHE A 140 -8.18 13.80 11.52
C PHE A 140 -8.07 12.29 11.77
N CYS A 141 -6.84 11.82 11.94
CA CYS A 141 -6.55 10.44 12.32
C CYS A 141 -5.33 10.44 13.23
N ALA A 142 -5.50 10.06 14.50
CA ALA A 142 -4.39 10.01 15.45
C ALA A 142 -4.65 9.02 16.58
N ILE A 143 -3.57 8.44 17.09
CA ILE A 143 -3.54 7.60 18.29
C ILE A 143 -2.59 8.26 19.29
N SER A 144 -2.94 8.24 20.58
CA SER A 144 -2.06 8.71 21.65
C SER A 144 -0.68 8.04 21.58
N SER A 145 0.40 8.81 21.70
CA SER A 145 1.78 8.33 21.57
C SER A 145 2.10 7.11 22.43
N GLU A 146 1.59 7.08 23.67
CA GLU A 146 1.78 5.98 24.62
C GLU A 146 1.19 4.65 24.16
N GLN A 147 0.22 4.70 23.25
CA GLN A 147 -0.53 3.55 22.76
C GLN A 147 -0.19 3.22 21.30
N GLN A 148 0.76 3.95 20.69
CA GLN A 148 1.24 3.63 19.35
C GLN A 148 1.93 2.25 19.33
N VAL A 149 2.08 1.65 18.14
CA VAL A 149 2.70 0.31 17.93
C VAL A 149 1.85 -0.90 18.37
N LYS A 150 0.82 -0.74 19.21
CA LYS A 150 -0.10 -1.85 19.59
C LYS A 150 -1.06 -2.32 18.49
N GLY A 151 -1.01 -1.68 17.32
CA GLY A 151 -1.88 -1.98 16.18
C GLY A 151 -3.21 -1.23 16.16
N TYR A 152 -3.43 -0.28 17.09
CA TYR A 152 -4.68 0.48 17.19
C TYR A 152 -5.09 1.20 15.91
N GLY A 153 -4.16 1.87 15.21
CA GLY A 153 -4.51 2.60 13.99
C GLY A 153 -5.09 1.70 12.90
N ALA A 154 -4.46 0.55 12.63
CA ALA A 154 -4.95 -0.40 11.63
C ALA A 154 -6.30 -1.02 12.04
N HIS A 155 -6.48 -1.27 13.34
CA HIS A 155 -7.73 -1.82 13.88
C HIS A 155 -8.87 -0.80 13.78
N LEU A 156 -8.59 0.45 14.14
CA LEU A 156 -9.51 1.59 14.01
C LEU A 156 -9.94 1.84 12.58
N MET A 157 -9.01 1.80 11.61
CA MET A 157 -9.36 1.94 10.20
C MET A 157 -10.22 0.78 9.69
N SER A 158 -9.98 -0.44 10.18
CA SER A 158 -10.79 -1.62 9.83
C SER A 158 -12.22 -1.49 10.37
N HIS A 159 -12.36 -1.07 11.63
CA HIS A 159 -13.64 -0.71 12.23
C HIS A 159 -14.36 0.40 11.45
N LEU A 160 -13.65 1.47 11.09
CA LEU A 160 -14.23 2.59 10.33
C LEU A 160 -14.77 2.13 8.97
N LYS A 161 -14.00 1.33 8.23
CA LYS A 161 -14.41 0.79 6.94
C LYS A 161 -15.64 -0.10 7.06
N ASP A 162 -15.64 -1.03 8.00
CA ASP A 162 -16.77 -1.94 8.20
C ASP A 162 -18.02 -1.19 8.69
N TYR A 163 -17.86 -0.21 9.57
CA TYR A 163 -18.95 0.65 10.05
C TYR A 163 -19.56 1.49 8.92
N VAL A 164 -18.74 2.24 8.17
CA VAL A 164 -19.21 3.13 7.11
C VAL A 164 -19.87 2.33 6.00
N LYS A 165 -19.25 1.23 5.57
CA LYS A 165 -19.81 0.34 4.55
C LYS A 165 -21.10 -0.37 5.01
N GLY A 166 -21.23 -0.65 6.31
CA GLY A 166 -22.42 -1.31 6.87
C GLY A 166 -23.59 -0.35 7.14
N SER A 167 -23.31 0.94 7.34
CA SER A 167 -24.31 1.93 7.75
C SER A 167 -24.67 2.95 6.66
N THR A 168 -23.89 3.03 5.57
CA THR A 168 -24.06 4.00 4.48
C THR A 168 -23.72 3.39 3.13
N ASP A 169 -23.93 4.16 2.06
CA ASP A 169 -23.56 3.86 0.67
C ASP A 169 -22.15 4.36 0.29
N ILE A 170 -21.39 4.87 1.27
CA ILE A 170 -20.05 5.40 1.05
C ILE A 170 -19.07 4.26 0.79
N MET A 171 -18.33 4.37 -0.31
CA MET A 171 -17.34 3.36 -0.74
C MET A 171 -15.93 3.93 -0.91
N HIS A 172 -15.77 5.25 -0.78
CA HIS A 172 -14.49 5.93 -0.94
C HIS A 172 -14.14 6.79 0.27
N PHE A 173 -12.88 6.76 0.67
CA PHE A 173 -12.31 7.76 1.58
C PHE A 173 -11.34 8.64 0.84
N LEU A 174 -11.42 9.95 1.09
CA LEU A 174 -10.43 10.93 0.67
C LEU A 174 -9.79 11.55 1.92
N THR A 175 -8.49 11.80 1.86
CA THR A 175 -7.76 12.44 2.96
C THR A 175 -6.59 13.23 2.40
N TYR A 176 -6.23 14.33 3.05
CA TYR A 176 -4.91 14.91 2.93
C TYR A 176 -4.01 14.30 4.00
N ALA A 177 -2.99 13.55 3.59
CA ALA A 177 -2.01 12.94 4.47
C ALA A 177 -0.76 13.82 4.54
N ASP A 178 -0.21 14.01 5.74
CA ASP A 178 1.12 14.54 5.88
C ASP A 178 2.17 13.50 5.43
N ASN A 179 3.39 13.94 5.15
CA ASN A 179 4.45 13.06 4.65
C ASN A 179 4.74 11.88 5.59
N TYR A 180 4.60 12.09 6.90
CA TYR A 180 4.82 11.04 7.90
C TYR A 180 3.69 9.99 7.93
N ALA A 181 2.44 10.35 7.59
CA ALA A 181 1.32 9.41 7.58
C ALA A 181 1.10 8.71 6.23
N ILE A 182 1.75 9.13 5.14
CA ILE A 182 1.60 8.47 3.82
C ILE A 182 1.83 6.95 3.93
N GLY A 183 2.88 6.53 4.64
CA GLY A 183 3.17 5.09 4.84
C GLY A 183 2.07 4.36 5.61
N TYR A 184 1.43 5.01 6.58
CA TYR A 184 0.28 4.45 7.28
C TYR A 184 -0.92 4.30 6.34
N PHE A 185 -1.29 5.36 5.62
CA PHE A 185 -2.43 5.35 4.70
C PHE A 185 -2.22 4.36 3.54
N LYS A 186 -1.02 4.28 2.96
CA LYS A 186 -0.66 3.23 1.98
C LYS A 186 -0.93 1.82 2.52
N LYS A 187 -0.49 1.52 3.75
CA LYS A 187 -0.77 0.22 4.41
C LYS A 187 -2.26 0.00 4.67
N GLN A 188 -3.06 1.05 4.77
CA GLN A 188 -4.50 0.99 4.87
C GLN A 188 -5.20 0.95 3.49
N GLY A 189 -4.48 0.80 2.38
CA GLY A 189 -5.06 0.72 1.04
C GLY A 189 -5.47 2.08 0.46
N PHE A 190 -4.81 3.15 0.87
CA PHE A 190 -4.90 4.43 0.19
C PHE A 190 -3.81 4.53 -0.90
N THR A 191 -4.14 5.18 -2.00
CA THR A 191 -3.22 5.52 -3.10
C THR A 191 -3.20 7.03 -3.33
N LYS A 192 -2.12 7.55 -3.93
CA LYS A 192 -2.05 8.94 -4.39
C LYS A 192 -2.89 9.17 -5.66
N GLU A 193 -3.23 8.10 -6.37
CA GLU A 193 -4.05 8.17 -7.58
C GLU A 193 -5.52 8.34 -7.22
N ILE A 194 -6.09 9.50 -7.59
CA ILE A 194 -7.50 9.81 -7.32
C ILE A 194 -8.34 9.38 -8.52
N THR A 195 -8.94 8.19 -8.44
CA THR A 195 -9.83 7.65 -9.48
C THR A 195 -11.27 8.16 -9.37
N LEU A 196 -11.62 8.82 -8.26
CA LEU A 196 -12.94 9.41 -8.09
C LEU A 196 -13.07 10.68 -8.94
N ASP A 197 -14.14 10.78 -9.75
CA ASP A 197 -14.35 11.91 -10.66
C ASP A 197 -14.22 13.27 -9.93
N LYS A 198 -13.39 14.17 -10.48
CA LYS A 198 -13.11 15.50 -9.88
C LYS A 198 -14.38 16.24 -9.44
N PRO A 199 -15.48 16.34 -10.23
CA PRO A 199 -16.70 17.05 -9.81
C PRO A 199 -17.39 16.45 -8.58
N ARG A 200 -17.08 15.20 -8.21
CA ARG A 200 -17.65 14.55 -7.03
C ARG A 200 -17.03 15.06 -5.73
N TRP A 201 -15.78 15.49 -5.72
CA TRP A 201 -15.06 15.81 -4.48
C TRP A 201 -14.36 17.17 -4.48
N MET A 202 -13.98 17.69 -5.65
CA MET A 202 -13.29 18.98 -5.77
C MET A 202 -14.18 20.11 -5.25
N GLY A 203 -13.65 20.93 -4.35
CA GLY A 203 -14.38 22.00 -3.65
C GLY A 203 -15.23 21.55 -2.45
N TYR A 204 -15.33 20.25 -2.18
CA TYR A 204 -16.07 19.71 -1.02
C TYR A 204 -15.16 19.39 0.17
N ILE A 205 -13.96 18.90 -0.12
CA ILE A 205 -12.92 18.60 0.88
C ILE A 205 -12.06 19.84 1.14
N LYS A 206 -11.35 19.85 2.27
CA LYS A 206 -10.42 20.93 2.61
C LYS A 206 -9.03 20.60 2.10
N ASP A 207 -8.43 21.56 1.41
CA ASP A 207 -7.04 21.49 0.98
C ASP A 207 -6.12 21.89 2.14
N TYR A 208 -5.09 21.10 2.38
CA TYR A 208 -4.10 21.36 3.42
C TYR A 208 -2.74 21.59 2.77
N GLU A 209 -2.15 22.75 3.05
CA GLU A 209 -0.83 23.09 2.56
C GLU A 209 0.21 22.06 3.03
N GLY A 210 0.99 21.51 2.10
CA GLY A 210 1.97 20.45 2.38
C GLY A 210 1.38 19.07 2.66
N GLY A 211 0.07 18.87 2.49
CA GLY A 211 -0.57 17.56 2.52
C GLY A 211 -0.62 16.92 1.12
N THR A 212 -0.45 15.60 1.06
CA THR A 212 -0.69 14.81 -0.16
C THR A 212 -2.11 14.26 -0.14
N ILE A 213 -2.91 14.55 -1.17
CA ILE A 213 -4.23 13.94 -1.32
C ILE A 213 -4.09 12.44 -1.59
N MET A 214 -4.90 11.63 -0.91
CA MET A 214 -4.93 10.19 -1.06
C MET A 214 -6.36 9.65 -1.06
N GLN A 215 -6.62 8.62 -1.87
CA GLN A 215 -7.91 7.93 -1.97
C GLN A 215 -7.81 6.48 -1.51
N CYS A 216 -8.78 6.03 -0.72
CA CYS A 216 -9.04 4.60 -0.47
C CYS A 216 -10.37 4.21 -1.09
N SER A 217 -10.36 3.20 -1.95
CA SER A 217 -11.57 2.57 -2.48
C SER A 217 -11.81 1.26 -1.75
N MET A 218 -12.92 1.17 -1.03
CA MET A 218 -13.25 -0.01 -0.22
C MET A 218 -13.67 -1.18 -1.11
N ILE A 219 -13.36 -2.40 -0.67
CA ILE A 219 -13.73 -3.63 -1.37
C ILE A 219 -15.11 -4.08 -0.86
N PRO A 220 -16.14 -4.20 -1.73
CA PRO A 220 -17.52 -4.45 -1.29
C PRO A 220 -17.70 -5.73 -0.47
N LYS A 221 -17.07 -6.83 -0.92
CA LYS A 221 -17.35 -8.18 -0.41
C LYS A 221 -16.58 -8.57 0.86
N ILE A 222 -15.69 -7.73 1.38
CA ILE A 222 -14.83 -8.10 2.52
C ILE A 222 -15.25 -7.42 3.82
N ARG A 223 -15.23 -8.13 4.94
CA ARG A 223 -15.24 -7.50 6.26
C ARG A 223 -13.78 -7.27 6.67
N TYR A 224 -13.38 -6.02 6.83
CA TYR A 224 -11.99 -5.62 7.09
C TYR A 224 -11.46 -6.17 8.42
N LEU A 225 -12.30 -6.24 9.46
CA LEU A 225 -11.93 -6.86 10.74
C LEU A 225 -11.58 -8.36 10.59
N GLU A 226 -12.17 -9.05 9.61
CA GLU A 226 -11.91 -10.47 9.32
C GLU A 226 -10.85 -10.67 8.23
N ALA A 227 -10.38 -9.60 7.59
CA ALA A 227 -9.47 -9.68 6.46
C ALA A 227 -8.18 -10.47 6.76
N PRO A 228 -7.52 -10.31 7.94
CA PRO A 228 -6.33 -11.09 8.26
C PRO A 228 -6.61 -12.61 8.30
N ARG A 229 -7.74 -13.02 8.86
CA ARG A 229 -8.16 -14.43 8.92
C ARG A 229 -8.54 -14.96 7.55
N MET A 230 -9.23 -14.16 6.74
CA MET A 230 -9.57 -14.49 5.36
C MET A 230 -8.30 -14.73 4.52
N LEU A 231 -7.33 -13.82 4.58
CA LEU A 231 -6.06 -13.93 3.86
C LEU A 231 -5.26 -15.15 4.28
N MET A 232 -5.24 -15.48 5.59
CA MET A 232 -4.59 -16.69 6.08
C MET A 232 -5.23 -17.96 5.50
N LYS A 233 -6.57 -18.04 5.49
CA LYS A 233 -7.29 -19.16 4.87
C LYS A 233 -7.03 -19.28 3.38
N GLN A 234 -7.03 -18.16 2.65
CA GLN A 234 -6.70 -18.13 1.23
C GLN A 234 -5.26 -18.60 0.96
N LYS A 235 -4.30 -18.11 1.75
CA LYS A 235 -2.90 -18.55 1.69
C LYS A 235 -2.76 -20.05 1.96
N ALA A 236 -3.40 -20.56 3.01
CA ALA A 236 -3.39 -21.99 3.32
C ALA A 236 -3.98 -22.85 2.19
N LEU A 237 -5.07 -22.41 1.57
CA LEU A 237 -5.68 -23.09 0.42
C LEU A 237 -4.73 -23.12 -0.79
N ILE A 238 -4.07 -21.99 -1.09
CA ILE A 238 -3.09 -21.91 -2.17
C ILE A 238 -1.92 -22.85 -1.89
N HIS A 239 -1.37 -22.86 -0.66
CA HIS A 239 -0.31 -23.79 -0.28
C HIS A 239 -0.73 -25.25 -0.41
N ALA A 240 -1.93 -25.62 0.05
CA ALA A 240 -2.44 -26.98 -0.13
C ALA A 240 -2.57 -27.38 -1.60
N LYS A 241 -2.92 -26.44 -2.50
CA LYS A 241 -2.94 -26.69 -3.95
C LYS A 241 -1.53 -26.82 -4.53
N ILE A 242 -0.59 -25.99 -4.07
CA ILE A 242 0.83 -26.08 -4.46
C ILE A 242 1.39 -27.44 -4.03
N GLU A 243 1.17 -27.89 -2.79
CA GLU A 243 1.69 -29.16 -2.27
C GLU A 243 1.20 -30.39 -3.04
N ARG A 244 0.01 -30.33 -3.66
CA ARG A 244 -0.51 -31.41 -4.50
C ARG A 244 0.26 -31.61 -5.81
N VAL A 245 0.90 -30.54 -6.30
CA VAL A 245 1.61 -30.54 -7.58
C VAL A 245 3.12 -30.50 -7.36
N SER A 246 3.55 -29.72 -6.36
CA SER A 246 4.93 -29.46 -6.02
C SER A 246 5.45 -30.46 -5.01
N LYS A 247 6.63 -31.01 -5.30
CA LYS A 247 7.41 -31.85 -4.39
C LYS A 247 8.37 -31.03 -3.52
N SER A 248 8.32 -29.70 -3.56
CA SER A 248 9.26 -28.84 -2.80
C SER A 248 9.18 -29.02 -1.28
N HIS A 249 8.08 -29.55 -0.75
CA HIS A 249 7.93 -29.85 0.67
C HIS A 249 8.64 -31.15 1.10
N VAL A 250 9.13 -31.95 0.14
CA VAL A 250 9.87 -33.19 0.41
C VAL A 250 11.31 -32.84 0.79
N VAL A 251 11.69 -33.17 2.03
CA VAL A 251 13.07 -33.02 2.50
C VAL A 251 13.87 -34.22 2.01
N HIS A 252 14.81 -33.97 1.10
CA HIS A 252 15.74 -34.98 0.61
C HIS A 252 16.95 -35.10 1.54
N GLN A 253 17.35 -36.32 1.86
CA GLN A 253 18.54 -36.57 2.68
C GLN A 253 19.82 -36.24 1.90
N PRO A 254 20.89 -35.78 2.58
CA PRO A 254 22.16 -35.52 1.92
C PRO A 254 22.73 -36.83 1.32
N PRO A 255 23.48 -36.75 0.21
CA PRO A 255 24.11 -37.91 -0.40
C PRO A 255 25.07 -38.63 0.56
N ASP A 256 25.14 -39.97 0.48
CA ASP A 256 26.03 -40.79 1.33
C ASP A 256 27.50 -40.37 1.24
N ALA A 257 27.92 -39.83 0.09
CA ALA A 257 29.26 -39.32 -0.17
C ALA A 257 29.66 -38.16 0.77
N TRP A 258 28.70 -37.49 1.41
CA TRP A 258 28.93 -36.38 2.33
C TRP A 258 29.07 -36.79 3.79
N LYS A 259 28.95 -38.09 4.13
CA LYS A 259 29.11 -38.60 5.50
C LYS A 259 30.46 -38.22 6.14
N ASN A 260 31.52 -38.15 5.34
CA ASN A 260 32.89 -37.83 5.78
C ASN A 260 33.36 -36.44 5.31
N GLY A 261 32.43 -35.50 5.09
CA GLY A 261 32.71 -34.14 4.64
C GLY A 261 32.10 -33.82 3.27
N VAL A 262 31.84 -32.54 3.04
CA VAL A 262 31.19 -32.04 1.81
C VAL A 262 32.16 -32.16 0.64
N LYS A 263 31.72 -32.84 -0.42
CA LYS A 263 32.46 -32.98 -1.68
C LYS A 263 31.64 -32.39 -2.83
N PRO A 264 32.25 -31.77 -3.85
CA PRO A 264 31.53 -31.37 -5.05
C PRO A 264 30.79 -32.56 -5.67
N ILE A 265 29.52 -32.37 -6.02
CA ILE A 265 28.68 -33.36 -6.70
C ILE A 265 28.12 -32.69 -7.95
N ASP A 266 28.03 -33.46 -9.04
CA ASP A 266 27.30 -33.01 -10.23
C ASP A 266 25.79 -32.90 -9.91
N PRO A 267 25.18 -31.71 -9.96
CA PRO A 267 23.77 -31.55 -9.64
C PRO A 267 22.85 -32.39 -10.54
N LEU A 268 23.23 -32.69 -11.78
CA LEU A 268 22.45 -33.53 -12.70
C LEU A 268 22.46 -35.02 -12.32
N SER A 269 23.41 -35.45 -11.49
CA SER A 269 23.44 -36.80 -10.92
C SER A 269 22.34 -37.02 -9.87
N ILE A 270 21.74 -35.96 -9.33
CA ILE A 270 20.66 -36.02 -8.34
C ILE A 270 19.31 -36.08 -9.07
N PRO A 271 18.56 -37.20 -9.02
CA PRO A 271 17.32 -37.37 -9.78
C PRO A 271 16.27 -36.28 -9.53
N ALA A 272 16.20 -35.75 -8.30
CA ALA A 272 15.27 -34.68 -7.94
C ALA A 272 15.62 -33.34 -8.60
N ILE A 273 16.90 -32.99 -8.70
CA ILE A 273 17.39 -31.77 -9.38
C ILE A 273 17.21 -31.92 -10.88
N LYS A 274 17.54 -33.08 -11.44
CA LYS A 274 17.28 -33.36 -12.87
C LYS A 274 15.79 -33.23 -13.22
N ALA A 275 14.90 -33.73 -12.36
CA ALA A 275 13.45 -33.68 -12.57
C ALA A 275 12.85 -32.27 -12.42
N SER A 276 13.54 -31.32 -11.77
CA SER A 276 13.05 -29.94 -11.68
C SER A 276 13.30 -29.12 -12.96
N GLY A 277 14.01 -29.70 -13.94
CA GLY A 277 14.45 -28.98 -15.14
C GLY A 277 15.62 -28.03 -14.87
N TRP A 278 16.33 -28.23 -13.75
CA TRP A 278 17.50 -27.44 -13.41
C TRP A 278 18.56 -27.53 -14.51
N SER A 279 19.13 -26.39 -14.87
CA SER A 279 20.31 -26.29 -15.73
C SER A 279 21.37 -25.38 -15.09
N PRO A 280 22.65 -25.55 -15.44
CA PRO A 280 23.71 -24.63 -15.01
C PRO A 280 23.37 -23.17 -15.34
N ASP A 281 22.85 -22.90 -16.54
CA ASP A 281 22.47 -21.55 -16.98
C ASP A 281 21.38 -20.92 -16.10
N MET A 282 20.38 -21.71 -15.67
CA MET A 282 19.33 -21.24 -14.75
C MET A 282 19.88 -20.92 -13.35
N ASP A 283 20.82 -21.72 -12.86
CA ASP A 283 21.47 -21.51 -11.57
C ASP A 283 22.37 -20.27 -11.59
N GLU A 284 23.11 -20.06 -12.69
CA GLU A 284 23.90 -18.86 -12.91
C GLU A 284 23.02 -17.60 -12.93
N LEU A 285 21.90 -17.63 -13.66
CA LEU A 285 20.90 -16.56 -13.67
C LEU A 285 20.27 -16.30 -12.28
N ALA A 286 20.00 -17.37 -11.51
CA ALA A 286 19.40 -17.24 -10.18
C ALA A 286 20.39 -16.70 -9.13
N ARG A 287 21.68 -16.98 -9.30
CA ARG A 287 22.76 -16.44 -8.45
C ARG A 287 23.22 -15.06 -8.88
N ALA A 288 22.90 -14.65 -10.11
CA ALA A 288 23.17 -13.31 -10.58
C ALA A 288 22.48 -12.29 -9.65
N PRO A 289 23.21 -11.28 -9.16
CA PRO A 289 22.61 -10.21 -8.39
C PRO A 289 21.47 -9.58 -9.20
N ARG A 290 20.27 -9.52 -8.60
CA ARG A 290 19.10 -8.91 -9.26
C ARG A 290 19.32 -7.43 -9.57
N HIS A 291 20.10 -6.76 -8.74
CA HIS A 291 20.45 -5.36 -8.86
C HIS A 291 21.96 -5.17 -8.80
N GLY A 292 22.44 -4.02 -9.29
CA GLY A 292 23.85 -3.65 -9.24
C GLY A 292 24.42 -3.57 -7.81
N PRO A 293 25.75 -3.60 -7.65
CA PRO A 293 26.42 -3.67 -6.34
C PRO A 293 26.09 -2.49 -5.41
N ASN A 294 25.79 -1.31 -5.98
CA ASN A 294 25.50 -0.09 -5.24
C ASN A 294 24.00 0.09 -4.90
N TYR A 295 23.11 -0.78 -5.40
CA TYR A 295 21.66 -0.57 -5.32
C TYR A 295 21.14 -0.27 -3.92
N ASN A 296 21.55 -1.07 -2.93
CA ASN A 296 21.09 -0.90 -1.55
C ASN A 296 21.58 0.41 -0.91
N GLN A 297 22.80 0.85 -1.25
CA GLN A 297 23.36 2.11 -0.75
C GLN A 297 22.64 3.30 -1.40
N LEU A 298 22.37 3.23 -2.70
CA LEU A 298 21.61 4.25 -3.44
C LEU A 298 20.16 4.33 -2.96
N LEU A 299 19.51 3.18 -2.73
CA LEU A 299 18.15 3.12 -2.19
C LEU A 299 18.08 3.75 -0.80
N ARG A 300 19.06 3.49 0.04
CA ARG A 300 19.16 4.12 1.36
C ARG A 300 19.31 5.64 1.24
N LEU A 301 20.24 6.11 0.40
CA LEU A 301 20.46 7.54 0.18
C LEU A 301 19.20 8.22 -0.36
N LEU A 302 18.53 7.62 -1.35
CA LEU A 302 17.27 8.13 -1.91
C LEU A 302 16.18 8.26 -0.83
N ASN A 303 16.01 7.23 0.00
CA ASN A 303 15.05 7.28 1.11
C ASN A 303 15.40 8.38 2.13
N GLU A 304 16.68 8.59 2.45
CA GLU A 304 17.11 9.65 3.35
C GLU A 304 16.85 11.05 2.75
N LEU A 305 17.04 11.21 1.42
CA LEU A 305 16.70 12.44 0.70
C LEU A 305 15.19 12.69 0.70
N GLN A 306 14.38 11.70 0.31
CA GLN A 306 12.92 11.80 0.27
C GLN A 306 12.31 12.11 1.66
N ASN A 307 12.89 11.60 2.74
CA ASN A 307 12.39 11.86 4.10
C ASN A 307 12.92 13.16 4.73
N ASN A 308 13.82 13.89 4.06
CA ASN A 308 14.34 15.15 4.56
C ASN A 308 13.25 16.24 4.53
N THR A 309 13.20 17.07 5.57
CA THR A 309 12.21 18.17 5.68
C THR A 309 12.31 19.21 4.56
N ASN A 310 13.46 19.32 3.89
CA ASN A 310 13.68 20.23 2.77
C ASN A 310 13.36 19.59 1.40
N ALA A 311 12.93 18.32 1.34
CA ALA A 311 12.66 17.64 0.08
C ALA A 311 11.26 17.89 -0.50
N TRP A 312 10.39 18.61 0.22
CA TRP A 312 9.00 18.83 -0.16
C TRP A 312 8.77 19.35 -1.60
N PRO A 313 9.62 20.21 -2.21
CA PRO A 313 9.40 20.65 -3.59
C PRO A 313 9.88 19.66 -4.65
N PHE A 314 10.69 18.68 -4.25
CA PHE A 314 11.42 17.79 -5.17
C PHE A 314 10.87 16.35 -5.14
N GLN A 315 9.77 16.11 -4.42
CA GLN A 315 9.16 14.78 -4.28
C GLN A 315 8.56 14.26 -5.58
N LEU A 316 8.06 15.15 -6.42
CA LEU A 316 7.31 14.85 -7.63
C LEU A 316 7.75 15.79 -8.76
N PRO A 317 7.51 15.43 -10.03
CA PRO A 317 7.73 16.33 -11.16
C PRO A 317 6.94 17.63 -10.97
N VAL A 318 7.51 18.76 -11.42
CA VAL A 318 6.81 20.05 -11.43
C VAL A 318 5.59 19.95 -12.33
N ASN A 319 4.39 20.25 -11.81
CA ASN A 319 3.18 20.17 -12.61
C ASN A 319 3.13 21.31 -13.65
N LYS A 320 3.04 20.94 -14.93
CA LYS A 320 2.95 21.90 -16.04
C LYS A 320 1.72 22.82 -15.95
N ASP A 321 0.63 22.31 -15.38
CA ASP A 321 -0.60 23.11 -15.23
C ASP A 321 -0.47 24.17 -14.13
N ASP A 322 0.39 23.94 -13.13
CA ASP A 322 0.63 24.87 -12.01
C ASP A 322 1.75 25.87 -12.33
N VAL A 323 2.75 25.45 -13.13
CA VAL A 323 3.91 26.25 -13.52
C VAL A 323 4.11 26.19 -15.03
N LEU A 324 3.41 27.08 -15.74
CA LEU A 324 3.23 27.01 -17.20
C LEU A 324 4.52 27.09 -18.02
N ASP A 325 5.48 27.92 -17.59
CA ASP A 325 6.74 28.19 -18.30
C ASP A 325 7.91 27.30 -17.84
N TYR A 326 7.71 26.43 -16.84
CA TYR A 326 8.79 25.66 -16.23
C TYR A 326 9.56 24.82 -17.25
N TYR A 327 8.84 24.08 -18.09
CA TYR A 327 9.42 23.20 -19.11
C TYR A 327 9.95 23.96 -20.34
N ASP A 328 9.62 25.24 -20.48
CA ASP A 328 10.23 26.12 -21.48
C ASP A 328 11.61 26.59 -21.02
N VAL A 329 11.82 26.74 -19.72
CA VAL A 329 13.09 27.16 -19.11
C VAL A 329 14.00 25.95 -18.79
N ILE A 330 13.43 24.90 -18.21
CA ILE A 330 14.14 23.68 -17.76
C ILE A 330 13.96 22.57 -18.78
N LYS A 331 15.07 22.18 -19.42
CA LYS A 331 15.09 21.19 -20.52
C LYS A 331 15.23 19.75 -20.06
N GLU A 332 15.92 19.53 -18.94
CA GLU A 332 16.13 18.22 -18.36
C GLU A 332 15.52 18.20 -16.96
N PRO A 333 14.19 18.06 -16.82
CA PRO A 333 13.54 18.01 -15.52
C PRO A 333 13.94 16.74 -14.76
N MET A 334 14.06 16.84 -13.44
CA MET A 334 14.36 15.71 -12.56
C MET A 334 13.70 15.93 -11.20
N ASP A 335 13.33 14.84 -10.54
CA ASP A 335 12.72 14.80 -9.21
C ASP A 335 12.97 13.46 -8.52
N LEU A 336 12.73 13.39 -7.21
CA LEU A 336 13.03 12.21 -6.40
C LEU A 336 12.15 10.99 -6.71
N SER A 337 10.94 11.17 -7.27
CA SER A 337 10.11 10.03 -7.69
C SER A 337 10.58 9.46 -9.03
N THR A 338 11.01 10.31 -9.96
CA THR A 338 11.67 9.87 -11.20
C THR A 338 12.96 9.12 -10.89
N MET A 339 13.76 9.58 -9.94
CA MET A 339 14.95 8.86 -9.47
C MET A 339 14.62 7.50 -8.84
N GLU A 340 13.52 7.39 -8.09
CA GLU A 340 13.04 6.11 -7.52
C GLU A 340 12.76 5.09 -8.64
N ASP A 341 12.00 5.52 -9.66
CA ASP A 341 11.70 4.69 -10.84
C ASP A 341 12.95 4.27 -11.63
N LEU A 342 13.93 5.17 -11.75
CA LEU A 342 15.20 4.88 -12.45
C LEU A 342 16.07 3.89 -11.66
N LEU A 343 16.09 4.01 -10.33
CA LEU A 343 16.80 3.10 -9.46
C LEU A 343 16.20 1.69 -9.51
N GLU A 344 14.87 1.55 -9.41
CA GLU A 344 14.18 0.26 -9.49
C GLU A 344 14.43 -0.47 -10.83
N LYS A 345 14.69 0.27 -11.90
CA LYS A 345 14.97 -0.23 -13.26
C LYS A 345 16.47 -0.41 -13.53
N ASP A 346 17.32 -0.38 -12.49
CA ASP A 346 18.78 -0.52 -12.55
C ASP A 346 19.45 0.46 -13.53
N LYS A 347 18.93 1.70 -13.65
CA LYS A 347 19.51 2.73 -14.53
C LYS A 347 20.72 3.45 -13.93
N TYR A 348 20.94 3.33 -12.61
CA TYR A 348 22.11 3.86 -11.92
C TYR A 348 23.19 2.80 -11.79
N THR A 349 23.92 2.55 -12.88
CA THR A 349 25.02 1.58 -12.91
C THR A 349 26.21 2.01 -12.07
N THR A 350 26.37 3.32 -11.83
CA THR A 350 27.40 3.89 -10.96
C THR A 350 26.78 4.95 -10.04
N PRO A 351 27.36 5.22 -8.84
CA PRO A 351 26.84 6.23 -7.93
C PRO A 351 26.88 7.64 -8.53
N GLU A 352 27.81 7.93 -9.44
CA GLU A 352 27.92 9.21 -10.13
C GLU A 352 26.69 9.52 -10.98
N LEU A 353 26.08 8.51 -11.63
CA LEU A 353 24.85 8.72 -12.40
C LEU A 353 23.68 9.16 -11.48
N PHE A 354 23.59 8.56 -10.30
CA PHE A 354 22.58 8.95 -9.30
C PHE A 354 22.86 10.36 -8.75
N ILE A 355 24.12 10.65 -8.41
CA ILE A 355 24.53 11.95 -7.87
C ILE A 355 24.34 13.06 -8.91
N ARG A 356 24.57 12.78 -10.20
CA ARG A 356 24.29 13.69 -11.30
C ARG A 356 22.81 14.08 -11.34
N ASP A 357 21.91 13.10 -11.34
CA ASP A 357 20.47 13.35 -11.37
C ASP A 357 19.98 14.07 -10.10
N ALA A 358 20.51 13.71 -8.93
CA ALA A 358 20.22 14.44 -7.69
C ALA A 358 20.72 15.89 -7.74
N THR A 359 21.92 16.13 -8.30
CA THR A 359 22.48 17.47 -8.49
C THR A 359 21.65 18.29 -9.48
N LEU A 360 21.15 17.64 -10.54
CA LEU A 360 20.28 18.25 -11.54
C LEU A 360 18.99 18.82 -10.93
N ILE A 361 18.39 18.14 -9.93
CA ILE A 361 17.26 18.68 -9.16
C ILE A 361 17.60 20.05 -8.57
N PHE A 362 18.75 20.17 -7.91
CA PHE A 362 19.15 21.40 -7.22
C PHE A 362 19.55 22.51 -8.20
N THR A 363 20.27 22.16 -9.27
CA THR A 363 20.69 23.08 -10.32
C THR A 363 19.48 23.63 -11.09
N ASN A 364 18.53 22.77 -11.48
CA ASN A 364 17.27 23.21 -12.08
C ASN A 364 16.47 24.13 -11.15
N CYS A 365 16.41 23.79 -9.86
CA CYS A 365 15.75 24.63 -8.88
C CYS A 365 16.36 26.03 -8.82
N ARG A 366 17.69 26.15 -8.80
CA ARG A 366 18.41 27.45 -8.78
C ARG A 366 18.37 28.19 -10.11
N LYS A 367 18.29 27.47 -11.23
CA LYS A 367 18.15 28.06 -12.57
C LYS A 367 16.78 28.73 -12.75
N TYR A 368 15.73 28.09 -12.25
CA TYR A 368 14.37 28.60 -12.38
C TYR A 368 14.01 29.60 -11.26
N ASN A 369 14.49 29.39 -10.03
CA ASN A 369 14.11 30.21 -8.87
C ASN A 369 15.24 31.13 -8.40
N THR A 370 14.89 32.34 -7.95
CA THR A 370 15.86 33.26 -7.34
C THR A 370 16.36 32.74 -5.97
N GLU A 371 17.58 33.12 -5.58
CA GLU A 371 18.29 32.57 -4.41
C GLU A 371 17.56 32.76 -3.07
N ASN A 372 16.71 33.79 -2.97
CA ASN A 372 15.99 34.11 -1.73
C ASN A 372 14.69 33.32 -1.54
N THR A 373 14.25 32.57 -2.55
CA THR A 373 13.02 31.77 -2.49
C THR A 373 13.14 30.61 -1.48
N PRO A 374 12.01 30.17 -0.90
CA PRO A 374 11.97 28.95 -0.10
C PRO A 374 12.49 27.72 -0.86
N TYR A 375 12.27 27.66 -2.18
CA TYR A 375 12.73 26.60 -3.07
C TYR A 375 14.26 26.55 -3.16
N ALA A 376 14.91 27.67 -3.48
CA ALA A 376 16.38 27.74 -3.56
C ALA A 376 17.03 27.42 -2.19
N LYS A 377 16.45 27.90 -1.09
CA LYS A 377 16.90 27.55 0.27
C LYS A 377 16.76 26.07 0.57
N ALA A 378 15.66 25.44 0.15
CA ALA A 378 15.43 24.01 0.31
C ALA A 378 16.42 23.18 -0.51
N ALA A 379 16.67 23.56 -1.78
CA ALA A 379 17.67 22.93 -2.65
C ALA A 379 19.05 22.95 -2.01
N ASN A 380 19.52 24.12 -1.56
CA ASN A 380 20.84 24.27 -0.96
C ASN A 380 21.01 23.43 0.33
N ARG A 381 19.96 23.33 1.15
CA ARG A 381 19.99 22.52 2.38
C ARG A 381 19.99 21.02 2.07
N LEU A 382 19.17 20.60 1.10
CA LEU A 382 19.07 19.19 0.73
C LEU A 382 20.33 18.71 0.00
N GLU A 383 20.91 19.53 -0.87
CA GLU A 383 22.19 19.27 -1.54
C GLU A 383 23.34 19.12 -0.53
N LYS A 384 23.44 20.03 0.45
CA LYS A 384 24.42 19.91 1.53
C LYS A 384 24.24 18.62 2.34
N PHE A 385 23.00 18.27 2.63
CA PHE A 385 22.67 17.01 3.32
C PHE A 385 23.08 15.79 2.48
N MET A 386 22.77 15.78 1.18
CA MET A 386 23.19 14.73 0.25
C MET A 386 24.71 14.55 0.27
N TRP A 387 25.48 15.61 0.12
CA TRP A 387 26.95 15.54 0.12
C TRP A 387 27.51 15.04 1.45
N THR A 388 26.88 15.40 2.57
CA THR A 388 27.24 14.84 3.88
C THR A 388 27.08 13.32 3.88
N LYS A 389 25.98 12.81 3.32
CA LYS A 389 25.71 11.36 3.23
C LYS A 389 26.60 10.64 2.23
N VAL A 390 26.91 11.24 1.09
CA VAL A 390 27.85 10.67 0.11
C VAL A 390 29.24 10.50 0.73
N LYS A 391 29.72 11.48 1.52
CA LYS A 391 31.02 11.40 2.20
C LYS A 391 31.06 10.41 3.37
N GLU A 392 29.91 10.10 3.98
CA GLU A 392 29.81 9.06 5.02
C GLU A 392 30.02 7.64 4.46
N ILE A 393 29.90 7.44 3.14
CA ILE A 393 30.09 6.15 2.47
C ILE A 393 31.56 6.06 2.03
N PRO A 394 32.38 5.18 2.65
CA PRO A 394 33.82 5.12 2.37
C PRO A 394 34.16 4.95 0.89
N GLU A 395 33.39 4.11 0.19
CA GLU A 395 33.56 3.80 -1.23
C GLU A 395 33.34 5.02 -2.13
N TRP A 396 32.53 5.99 -1.69
CA TRP A 396 32.15 7.19 -2.48
C TRP A 396 32.80 8.47 -1.96
N SER A 397 33.64 8.36 -0.91
CA SER A 397 34.31 9.50 -0.27
C SER A 397 35.18 10.33 -1.22
N HIS A 398 35.64 9.74 -2.32
CA HIS A 398 36.43 10.38 -3.38
C HIS A 398 35.60 11.20 -4.38
N ILE A 399 34.26 11.03 -4.39
CA ILE A 399 33.37 11.76 -5.29
C ILE A 399 33.24 13.20 -4.77
N GLU A 400 33.56 14.18 -5.61
CA GLU A 400 33.54 15.59 -5.25
C GLU A 400 32.44 16.37 -6.00
N PRO A 401 31.85 17.42 -5.39
CA PRO A 401 30.83 18.24 -6.04
C PRO A 401 31.27 18.86 -7.37
N ASP A 402 32.56 19.18 -7.51
CA ASP A 402 33.11 19.81 -8.71
C ASP A 402 32.99 18.93 -9.96
N GLN A 403 32.87 17.60 -9.80
CA GLN A 403 32.71 16.66 -10.91
C GLN A 403 31.35 16.78 -11.61
N PHE A 404 30.39 17.48 -10.99
CA PHE A 404 29.00 17.59 -11.45
C PHE A 404 28.57 19.04 -11.72
N LYS A 405 29.52 19.99 -11.69
CA LYS A 405 29.25 21.37 -12.11
C LYS A 405 29.25 21.40 -13.63
N GLU A 406 28.15 21.87 -14.23
CA GLU A 406 28.11 22.16 -15.67
C GLU A 406 29.20 23.19 -16.00
N GLU A 407 30.04 22.90 -16.99
CA GLU A 407 30.91 23.91 -17.60
C GLU A 407 30.01 25.03 -18.14
N LYS A 408 30.26 26.25 -17.68
CA LYS A 408 29.43 27.43 -17.96
C LYS A 408 29.39 27.81 -19.43
#